data_AF-A0A537PIJ8-F1
#
_entry.id   AF-A0A537PIJ8-F1
#
_cell.length_a   1.000
_cell.length_b   1.000
_cell.length_c   1.000
_cell.angle_alpha   90.00
_cell.angle_beta   90.00
_cell.angle_gamma   90.00
#
_symmetry.space_group_name_H-M   'P 1'
#
loop_
_entity.id
_entity.type
_entity.pdbx_description
1 polymer ?
#
loop_
_entity_poly.entity_id
_entity_poly.type
_entity_poly.pdbx_seq_one_letter_code
_entity_poly.pdbx_strand_id
1 'polypeptide(L)'
;MRSGLVSSALIFARGRARRVEGGYRLSGRWPFSSGIDPSTWNMFGAVVSDEESGLSEPRMFLLPARDYEIIDTWQVIGLAGTGSKDVEVSDVFVPAYRTLATERIKGGPNRGSELNPGTLYKLPAVSLFAFAIAGVSLGIARGAIQHFAETTRN
;
A
#
# COMPACT_ATOMS: atom_id res chain seq x y z
N MET A 1 18.14 12.63 -10.21
CA MET A 1 17.05 12.69 -9.21
C MET A 1 16.70 11.26 -8.82
N ARG A 2 16.81 10.86 -7.54
CA ARG A 2 16.27 9.56 -7.12
C ARG A 2 14.75 9.73 -6.99
N SER A 3 13.99 9.07 -7.85
CA SER A 3 12.52 9.11 -7.83
C SER A 3 12.00 8.53 -6.51
N GLY A 4 11.17 9.30 -5.81
CA GLY A 4 10.51 8.88 -4.56
C GLY A 4 9.22 8.11 -4.81
N LEU A 5 9.26 7.10 -5.68
CA LEU A 5 8.08 6.27 -5.97
C LEU A 5 7.80 5.32 -4.80
N VAL A 6 6.52 5.22 -4.44
CA VAL A 6 6.03 4.41 -3.33
C VAL A 6 5.06 3.38 -3.89
N SER A 7 5.37 2.10 -3.70
CA SER A 7 4.42 1.00 -3.89
C SER A 7 3.62 0.76 -2.60
N SER A 8 2.62 -0.10 -2.65
CA SER A 8 1.86 -0.47 -1.46
C SER A 8 1.43 -1.94 -1.49
N ALA A 9 1.46 -2.57 -0.33
CA ALA A 9 0.97 -3.91 -0.06
C ALA A 9 0.13 -3.90 1.23
N LEU A 10 -1.16 -3.58 1.09
CA LEU A 10 -2.07 -3.25 2.20
C LEU A 10 -3.00 -4.40 2.62
N ILE A 11 -2.54 -5.65 2.47
CA ILE A 11 -3.28 -6.82 2.97
C ILE A 11 -2.90 -7.04 4.43
N PHE A 12 -3.57 -6.33 5.34
CA PHE A 12 -3.19 -6.24 6.77
C PHE A 12 -2.97 -7.60 7.45
N ALA A 13 -3.80 -8.60 7.15
CA ALA A 13 -3.69 -9.94 7.73
C ALA A 13 -2.43 -10.72 7.31
N ARG A 14 -1.71 -10.26 6.26
CA ARG A 14 -0.43 -10.86 5.83
C ARG A 14 0.78 -10.33 6.59
N GLY A 15 0.57 -9.28 7.38
CA GLY A 15 1.59 -8.63 8.18
C GLY A 15 1.32 -8.74 9.67
N ARG A 16 2.39 -8.96 10.44
CA ARG A 16 2.36 -8.87 11.91
C ARG A 16 3.44 -7.92 12.39
N ALA A 17 3.09 -7.13 13.40
CA ALA A 17 4.03 -6.23 14.03
C ALA A 17 3.93 -6.32 15.56
N ARG A 18 5.08 -6.22 16.22
CA ARG A 18 5.15 -6.09 17.68
C ARG A 18 5.74 -4.74 18.06
N ARG A 19 5.22 -4.13 19.12
CA ARG A 19 5.78 -2.90 19.65
C ARG A 19 7.14 -3.17 20.28
N VAL A 20 8.08 -2.25 20.09
CA VAL A 20 9.40 -2.25 20.74
C VAL A 20 9.76 -0.81 21.12
N GLU A 21 10.85 -0.63 21.88
CA GLU A 21 11.35 0.71 22.17
C GLU A 21 11.61 1.50 20.86
N GLY A 22 11.07 2.71 20.79
CA GLY A 22 11.22 3.61 19.63
C GLY A 22 10.41 3.25 18.38
N GLY A 23 9.70 2.11 18.34
CA GLY A 23 8.97 1.72 17.14
C GLY A 23 8.37 0.32 17.18
N TYR A 24 8.55 -0.41 16.08
CA TYR A 24 7.95 -1.72 15.85
C TYR A 24 8.91 -2.67 15.17
N ARG A 25 8.71 -3.97 15.36
CA ARG A 25 9.32 -5.02 14.56
C ARG A 25 8.27 -5.60 13.64
N LEU A 26 8.48 -5.50 12.34
CA LEU A 26 7.55 -5.89 11.29
C LEU A 26 8.00 -7.20 10.65
N SER A 27 7.06 -8.11 10.40
CA SER A 27 7.30 -9.31 9.61
C SER A 27 6.08 -9.67 8.79
N GLY A 28 6.29 -10.26 7.62
CA GLY A 28 5.21 -10.73 6.78
C GLY A 28 5.64 -10.95 5.34
N ARG A 29 4.73 -11.53 4.58
CA ARG A 29 4.86 -11.66 3.12
C ARG A 29 3.55 -11.26 2.50
N TRP A 30 3.58 -10.20 1.71
CA TRP A 30 2.40 -9.63 1.10
C TRP A 30 2.41 -9.88 -0.40
N PRO A 31 1.34 -10.45 -0.97
CA PRO A 31 1.14 -10.47 -2.41
C PRO A 31 0.63 -9.12 -2.91
N PHE A 32 0.63 -8.94 -4.24
CA PHE A 32 0.01 -7.81 -4.95
C PHE A 32 0.66 -6.44 -4.70
N SER A 33 2.00 -6.36 -4.62
CA SER A 33 2.69 -5.06 -4.52
C SER A 33 2.84 -4.41 -5.90
N SER A 34 1.78 -3.79 -6.41
CA SER A 34 1.77 -3.17 -7.74
C SER A 34 2.83 -2.08 -7.90
N GLY A 35 3.58 -2.11 -9.02
CA GLY A 35 4.62 -1.13 -9.35
C GLY A 35 5.85 -1.21 -8.44
N ILE A 36 6.13 -2.37 -7.84
CA ILE A 36 7.20 -2.49 -6.85
C ILE A 36 8.61 -2.34 -7.46
N ASP A 37 8.86 -2.84 -8.67
CA ASP A 37 10.19 -2.79 -9.30
C ASP A 37 10.77 -1.37 -9.44
N PRO A 38 10.02 -0.36 -9.93
CA PRO A 38 10.53 1.02 -9.99
C PRO A 38 10.42 1.79 -8.65
N SER A 39 9.86 1.19 -7.60
CA SER A 39 9.60 1.88 -6.34
C SER A 39 10.82 1.88 -5.42
N THR A 40 11.08 3.02 -4.77
CA THR A 40 12.17 3.17 -3.80
C THR A 40 11.71 2.97 -2.36
N TRP A 41 10.39 2.94 -2.16
CA TRP A 41 9.71 2.71 -0.90
C TRP A 41 8.47 1.83 -1.10
N ASN A 42 8.04 1.16 -0.03
CA ASN A 42 6.80 0.41 0.00
C ASN A 42 6.06 0.65 1.33
N MET A 43 4.74 0.73 1.24
CA MET A 43 3.84 0.85 2.39
C MET A 43 3.15 -0.49 2.66
N PHE A 44 3.37 -1.05 3.85
CA PHE A 44 2.83 -2.33 4.26
C PHE A 44 1.71 -2.16 5.28
N GLY A 45 0.61 -2.88 5.10
CA GLY A 45 -0.42 -3.03 6.13
C GLY A 45 -0.10 -4.21 7.04
N ALA A 46 -0.11 -4.02 8.36
CA ALA A 46 0.04 -5.12 9.31
C ALA A 46 -0.86 -4.94 10.52
N VAL A 47 -1.14 -6.04 11.21
CA VAL A 47 -1.79 -6.02 12.51
C VAL A 47 -0.70 -5.94 13.58
N VAL A 48 -0.77 -4.91 14.41
CA VAL A 48 0.05 -4.79 15.62
C VAL A 48 -0.65 -5.57 16.73
N SER A 49 0.03 -6.58 17.27
CA SER A 49 -0.39 -7.20 18.54
C SER A 49 0.23 -6.45 19.70
N ASP A 50 -0.60 -5.98 20.62
CA ASP A 50 -0.17 -5.46 21.91
C ASP A 50 -0.39 -6.55 22.96
N GLU A 51 0.69 -7.15 23.44
CA GLU A 51 0.66 -8.23 24.43
C GLU A 51 0.22 -7.73 25.81
N GLU A 52 0.42 -6.44 26.13
CA GLU A 52 0.03 -5.87 27.43
C GLU A 52 -1.47 -5.59 27.50
N SER A 53 -2.05 -5.05 26.42
CA SER A 53 -3.48 -4.72 26.38
C SER A 53 -4.36 -5.83 25.80
N GLY A 54 -3.76 -6.82 25.12
CA GLY A 54 -4.50 -7.87 24.39
C GLY A 54 -5.22 -7.35 23.14
N LEU A 55 -4.98 -6.09 22.75
CA LEU A 55 -5.64 -5.45 21.62
C LEU A 55 -4.83 -5.62 20.33
N SER A 56 -5.55 -5.65 19.20
CA SER A 56 -4.95 -5.66 17.86
C SER A 56 -5.23 -4.34 17.13
N GLU A 57 -4.20 -3.66 16.64
CA GLU A 57 -4.32 -2.39 15.90
C GLU A 57 -3.86 -2.56 14.44
N PRO A 58 -4.73 -2.34 13.44
CA PRO A 58 -4.29 -2.25 12.06
C PRO A 58 -3.50 -0.96 11.81
N ARG A 59 -2.27 -1.12 11.33
CA ARG A 59 -1.29 -0.04 11.12
C ARG A 59 -0.57 -0.18 9.79
N MET A 60 -0.22 0.95 9.20
CA MET A 60 0.62 1.03 8.01
C MET A 60 2.08 1.33 8.39
N PHE A 61 3.02 0.77 7.63
CA PHE A 61 4.46 0.86 7.85
C PHE A 61 5.16 1.25 6.55
N LEU A 62 6.03 2.26 6.59
CA LEU A 62 6.77 2.74 5.42
C LEU A 62 8.24 2.31 5.48
N LEU A 63 8.65 1.44 4.54
CA LEU A 63 10.00 0.89 4.46
C LEU A 63 10.67 1.27 3.13
N PRO A 64 11.98 1.59 3.13
CA PRO A 64 12.76 1.76 1.91
C PRO A 64 13.05 0.40 1.26
N ALA A 65 13.34 0.40 -0.04
CA ALA A 65 13.57 -0.82 -0.83
C ALA A 65 14.66 -1.76 -0.30
N ARG A 66 15.63 -1.24 0.45
CA ARG A 66 16.70 -2.05 1.08
C ARG A 66 16.24 -2.89 2.26
N ASP A 67 15.07 -2.61 2.82
CA ASP A 67 14.57 -3.22 4.05
C ASP A 67 13.52 -4.33 3.76
N TYR A 68 13.37 -4.75 2.49
CA TYR A 68 12.47 -5.84 2.09
C TYR A 68 13.00 -6.58 0.85
N GLU A 69 12.49 -7.79 0.63
CA GLU A 69 12.80 -8.60 -0.55
C GLU A 69 11.61 -8.64 -1.51
N ILE A 70 11.87 -8.43 -2.80
CA ILE A 70 10.87 -8.61 -3.87
C ILE A 70 10.99 -10.05 -4.38
N ILE A 71 9.86 -10.77 -4.37
CA ILE A 71 9.80 -12.15 -4.82
C ILE A 71 8.98 -12.17 -6.12
N ASP A 72 9.61 -12.58 -7.23
CA ASP A 72 8.95 -12.59 -8.54
C ASP A 72 7.88 -13.69 -8.63
N THR A 73 6.65 -13.32 -8.30
CA THR A 73 5.47 -14.19 -8.33
C THR A 73 4.49 -13.81 -9.45
N TRP A 74 4.79 -12.79 -10.27
CA TRP A 74 3.79 -12.12 -11.10
C TRP A 74 3.67 -12.70 -12.52
N GLN A 75 3.29 -13.97 -12.62
CA GLN A 75 3.03 -14.67 -13.88
C GLN A 75 1.51 -14.82 -14.10
N VAL A 76 0.88 -13.82 -14.73
CA VAL A 76 -0.58 -13.67 -14.78
C VAL A 76 -1.10 -13.36 -16.20
N ILE A 77 -2.37 -13.69 -16.47
CA ILE A 77 -3.00 -13.52 -17.79
C ILE A 77 -3.46 -12.07 -18.10
N GLY A 78 -3.54 -11.22 -17.09
CA GLY A 78 -4.06 -9.86 -17.20
C GLY A 78 -3.39 -8.95 -16.20
N LEU A 79 -3.33 -7.65 -16.51
CA LEU A 79 -2.58 -6.67 -15.73
C LEU A 79 -1.09 -7.05 -15.54
N ALA A 80 -0.50 -7.85 -16.43
CA ALA A 80 0.88 -8.31 -16.30
C ALA A 80 1.90 -7.16 -16.16
N GLY A 81 1.64 -6.03 -16.84
CA GLY A 81 2.48 -4.83 -16.76
C GLY A 81 2.48 -4.10 -15.41
N THR A 82 1.62 -4.47 -14.45
CA THR A 82 1.64 -3.87 -13.10
C THR A 82 2.79 -4.38 -12.26
N GLY A 83 3.37 -5.54 -12.59
CA GLY A 83 4.46 -6.15 -11.80
C GLY A 83 4.10 -6.31 -10.33
N SER A 84 2.88 -6.76 -10.01
CA SER A 84 2.34 -6.82 -8.64
C SER A 84 2.90 -7.99 -7.81
N LYS A 85 4.22 -8.12 -7.82
CA LYS A 85 4.99 -9.18 -7.17
C LYS A 85 4.76 -9.22 -5.66
N ASP A 86 5.10 -10.35 -5.07
CA ASP A 86 5.14 -10.51 -3.62
C ASP A 86 6.31 -9.72 -3.04
N VAL A 87 6.15 -9.27 -1.79
CA VAL A 87 7.22 -8.64 -1.03
C VAL A 87 7.27 -9.24 0.37
N GLU A 88 8.47 -9.55 0.85
CA GLU A 88 8.72 -10.14 2.16
C GLU A 88 9.53 -9.20 3.05
N VAL A 89 9.14 -9.13 4.32
CA VAL A 89 9.83 -8.41 5.39
C VAL A 89 10.08 -9.40 6.52
N SER A 90 11.33 -9.50 6.98
CA SER A 90 11.74 -10.43 8.04
C SER A 90 12.32 -9.68 9.24
N ASP A 91 11.56 -9.60 10.34
CA ASP A 91 11.88 -8.94 11.62
C ASP A 91 12.56 -7.55 11.52
N VAL A 92 12.08 -6.71 10.62
CA VAL A 92 12.66 -5.38 10.37
C VAL A 92 12.19 -4.37 11.41
N PHE A 93 13.13 -3.60 11.97
CA PHE A 93 12.80 -2.46 12.83
C PHE A 93 12.25 -1.30 12.01
N VAL A 94 11.07 -0.81 12.37
CA VAL A 94 10.43 0.37 11.80
C VAL A 94 10.25 1.41 12.89
N PRO A 95 10.88 2.59 12.78
CA PRO A 95 10.75 3.63 13.80
C PRO A 95 9.33 4.21 13.79
N ALA A 96 8.84 4.63 14.96
CA ALA A 96 7.45 5.05 15.15
C ALA A 96 6.98 6.13 14.16
N TYR A 97 7.87 7.05 13.78
CA TYR A 97 7.57 8.15 12.85
C TYR A 97 7.32 7.69 11.41
N ARG A 98 7.66 6.44 11.03
CA ARG A 98 7.36 5.83 9.72
C ARG A 98 6.15 4.91 9.77
N THR A 99 5.26 5.12 10.73
CA THR A 99 4.07 4.28 10.91
C THR A 99 2.82 5.12 11.14
N LEU A 100 1.66 4.57 10.76
CA LEU A 100 0.38 5.27 10.91
C LEU A 100 -0.74 4.28 11.25
N ALA A 101 -1.37 4.45 12.42
CA ALA A 101 -2.57 3.71 12.76
C ALA A 101 -3.69 4.06 11.76
N THR A 102 -4.39 3.04 11.27
CA THR A 102 -5.50 3.23 10.32
C THR A 102 -6.67 4.01 10.91
N GLU A 103 -6.84 3.99 12.23
CA GLU A 103 -7.83 4.80 12.93
C GLU A 103 -7.66 6.30 12.61
N ARG A 104 -6.40 6.76 12.53
CA ARG A 104 -6.05 8.18 12.34
C ARG A 104 -6.33 8.70 10.92
N ILE A 105 -6.76 7.83 10.01
CA ILE A 105 -7.02 8.15 8.59
C ILE A 105 -8.44 7.80 8.16
N LYS A 106 -9.38 7.70 9.10
CA LYS A 106 -10.81 7.52 8.84
C LYS A 106 -11.53 8.79 8.34
N GLY A 107 -10.78 9.87 8.10
CA GLY A 107 -11.27 11.17 7.67
C GLY A 107 -11.26 12.19 8.80
N GLY A 108 -11.35 13.47 8.43
CA GLY A 108 -11.23 14.58 9.38
C GLY A 108 -9.78 15.02 9.64
N PRO A 109 -9.57 16.06 10.46
CA PRO A 109 -8.25 16.58 10.76
C PRO A 109 -7.36 15.55 11.46
N ASN A 110 -6.11 15.45 11.00
CA ASN A 110 -5.03 14.67 11.60
C ASN A 110 -3.71 15.47 11.52
N ARG A 111 -2.62 14.97 12.14
CA ARG A 111 -1.31 15.67 12.11
C ARG A 111 -0.82 16.01 10.70
N GLY A 112 -1.11 15.14 9.71
CA GLY A 112 -0.75 15.40 8.31
C GLY A 112 -1.56 16.54 7.69
N SER A 113 -2.79 16.77 8.16
CA SER A 113 -3.66 17.86 7.69
C SER A 113 -3.25 19.25 8.18
N GLU A 114 -2.47 19.34 9.28
CA GLU A 114 -1.86 20.61 9.72
C GLU A 114 -0.84 21.12 8.70
N LEU A 115 -0.05 20.20 8.13
CA LEU A 115 0.93 20.48 7.09
C LEU A 115 0.29 20.59 5.70
N ASN A 116 -0.83 19.90 5.49
CA ASN A 116 -1.52 19.83 4.20
C ASN A 116 -3.01 20.22 4.37
N PRO A 117 -3.33 21.52 4.41
CA PRO A 117 -4.67 21.99 4.79
C PRO A 117 -5.76 21.75 3.73
N GLY A 118 -5.36 21.31 2.52
CA GLY A 118 -6.27 21.05 1.41
C GLY A 118 -7.30 19.95 1.72
N THR A 119 -8.51 20.10 1.17
CA THR A 119 -9.64 19.19 1.44
C THR A 119 -9.34 17.73 1.11
N LEU A 120 -8.52 17.47 0.09
CA LEU A 120 -8.11 16.12 -0.31
C LEU A 120 -7.49 15.33 0.88
N TYR A 121 -6.70 15.98 1.72
CA TYR A 121 -6.00 15.36 2.85
C TYR A 121 -6.89 15.14 4.09
N LYS A 122 -8.15 15.58 4.03
CA LYS A 122 -9.16 15.39 5.08
C LYS A 122 -10.12 14.24 4.75
N LEU A 123 -10.05 13.70 3.54
CA LEU A 123 -10.89 12.58 3.12
C LEU A 123 -10.42 11.27 3.78
N PRO A 124 -11.32 10.30 4.01
CA PRO A 124 -10.93 8.98 4.51
C PRO A 124 -10.01 8.28 3.50
N ALA A 125 -8.74 8.07 3.88
CA ALA A 125 -7.71 7.64 2.94
C ALA A 125 -7.97 6.23 2.38
N VAL A 126 -8.47 5.32 3.22
CA VAL A 126 -8.81 3.95 2.80
C VAL A 126 -9.98 3.95 1.81
N SER A 127 -10.95 4.85 1.97
CA SER A 127 -12.09 4.96 1.05
C SER A 127 -11.67 5.44 -0.35
N LEU A 128 -10.68 6.34 -0.43
CA LEU A 128 -10.14 6.81 -1.70
C LEU A 128 -9.48 5.69 -2.53
N PHE A 129 -8.91 4.67 -1.87
CA PHE A 129 -8.30 3.54 -2.55
C PHE A 129 -9.30 2.81 -3.47
N ALA A 130 -10.52 2.57 -3.00
CA ALA A 130 -11.56 1.90 -3.79
C ALA A 130 -11.91 2.67 -5.07
N PHE A 131 -11.97 4.01 -4.99
CA PHE A 131 -12.23 4.85 -6.16
C PHE A 131 -11.12 4.79 -7.20
N ALA A 132 -9.85 4.77 -6.78
CA ALA A 132 -8.72 4.63 -7.70
C ALA A 132 -8.78 3.31 -8.48
N ILE A 133 -9.07 2.19 -7.80
CA ILE A 133 -9.19 0.88 -8.46
C ILE A 133 -10.40 0.83 -9.42
N ALA A 134 -11.55 1.36 -8.99
CA ALA A 134 -12.75 1.40 -9.85
C ALA A 134 -12.50 2.22 -11.13
N GLY A 135 -11.77 3.33 -11.03
CA GLY A 135 -11.40 4.16 -12.17
C GLY A 135 -10.57 3.40 -13.21
N VAL A 136 -9.62 2.57 -12.78
CA VAL A 136 -8.81 1.72 -13.67
C VAL A 136 -9.70 0.72 -14.42
N SER A 137 -10.58 0.01 -13.71
CA SER A 137 -11.49 -0.97 -14.33
C SER A 137 -12.43 -0.32 -15.36
N LEU A 138 -12.98 0.85 -15.04
CA LEU A 138 -13.81 1.62 -15.98
C LEU A 138 -13.02 2.05 -17.21
N GLY A 139 -11.78 2.50 -17.03
CA GLY A 139 -10.87 2.86 -18.13
C GLY A 139 -10.59 1.68 -19.06
N ILE A 140 -10.30 0.50 -18.50
CA ILE A 140 -10.09 -0.73 -19.26
C ILE A 140 -11.33 -1.07 -20.09
N ALA A 141 -12.52 -1.05 -19.48
CA ALA A 141 -13.76 -1.35 -20.18
C ALA A 141 -14.04 -0.37 -21.34
N ARG A 142 -13.83 0.93 -21.11
CA ARG A 142 -13.97 1.96 -22.15
C ARG A 142 -12.98 1.76 -23.29
N GLY A 143 -11.72 1.47 -22.97
CA GLY A 143 -10.68 1.20 -23.96
C GLY A 143 -11.00 -0.01 -24.82
N ALA A 144 -11.52 -1.09 -24.22
CA ALA A 144 -11.95 -2.27 -24.95
C ALA A 144 -13.09 -1.99 -25.95
N ILE A 145 -14.11 -1.23 -25.52
CA ILE A 145 -15.24 -0.83 -26.38
C ILE A 145 -14.76 0.05 -27.54
N GLN A 146 -13.89 1.02 -27.25
CA GLN A 146 -13.33 1.91 -28.25
C GLN A 146 -12.51 1.11 -29.28
N HIS A 147 -11.62 0.24 -28.82
CA HIS A 147 -10.80 -0.59 -29.70
C HIS A 147 -11.63 -1.50 -30.60
N PHE A 148 -12.69 -2.10 -30.07
CA PHE A 148 -13.64 -2.89 -30.86
C PHE A 148 -14.30 -2.03 -31.94
N ALA A 149 -14.85 -0.87 -31.57
CA ALA A 149 -15.54 0.02 -32.49
C ALA A 149 -14.62 0.59 -33.59
N GLU A 150 -13.34 0.80 -33.30
CA GLU A 150 -12.34 1.22 -34.28
C GLU A 150 -12.00 0.09 -35.25
N THR A 151 -11.85 -1.14 -34.74
CA THR A 151 -11.45 -2.29 -35.55
C THR A 151 -12.56 -2.76 -36.50
N THR A 152 -13.84 -2.64 -36.10
CA THR A 152 -14.99 -3.09 -36.91
C THR A 152 -15.55 -2.05 -37.87
N ARG A 153 -15.00 -0.83 -37.91
CA ARG A 153 -15.41 0.23 -38.86
C ARG A 153 -14.64 0.19 -40.18
N ASN A 154 -13.59 -0.65 -40.26
CA ASN A 154 -12.92 -1.02 -41.51
C ASN A 154 -13.60 -2.24 -42.17
#